data_AF-A0A421CDP2-F1
#
_entry.id   AF-A0A421CDP2-F1
#
_cell.length_a   1.000
_cell.length_b   1.000
_cell.length_c   1.000
_cell.angle_alpha   90.00
_cell.angle_beta   90.00
_cell.angle_gamma   90.00
#
_symmetry.space_group_name_H-M   'P 1'
#
loop_
_entity.id
_entity.type
_entity.pdbx_description
1 polymer ?
#
loop_
_entity_poly.entity_id
_entity_poly.type
_entity_poly.pdbx_seq_one_letter_code
_entity_poly.pdbx_strand_id
1 'polypeptide(L)'
;MKRIVVFLLVAVSIFVISGCYLVLNCVDFEGSTVGTKYHNGDTLFEQTTRMDMKPFVWSNGTPTSNGVMTVTNGGLAGHSGKDVNLNNITVSFKFPVKPSALILYYGEYGGNINVEINGILENVQDFSDIDGKVIGGVTVTLTSVSGPKGVLNLQGRITSFSIGGQELWIDHICPRK
;
A
#
# COMPACT_ATOMS: atom_id res chain seq x y z
N MET A 1 -68.06 -14.17 33.94
CA MET A 1 -67.34 -14.12 32.65
C MET A 1 -66.01 -13.41 32.89
N LYS A 2 -64.88 -14.15 32.88
CA LYS A 2 -63.54 -13.62 33.20
C LYS A 2 -62.98 -12.89 31.98
N ARG A 3 -62.62 -11.60 32.13
CA ARG A 3 -61.92 -10.83 31.09
C ARG A 3 -60.43 -11.16 31.18
N ILE A 4 -59.90 -11.81 30.16
CA ILE A 4 -58.47 -12.08 30.00
C ILE A 4 -57.84 -10.80 29.43
N VAL A 5 -56.92 -10.20 30.19
CA VAL A 5 -56.08 -9.08 29.73
C VAL A 5 -54.81 -9.69 29.14
N VAL A 6 -54.63 -9.55 27.83
CA VAL A 6 -53.42 -9.99 27.12
C VAL A 6 -52.39 -8.86 27.24
N PHE A 7 -51.29 -9.11 27.95
CA PHE A 7 -50.14 -8.22 27.98
C PHE A 7 -49.34 -8.36 26.68
N LEU A 8 -49.27 -7.29 25.90
CA LEU A 8 -48.42 -7.20 24.72
C LEU A 8 -46.98 -6.91 25.17
N LEU A 9 -46.10 -7.92 25.09
CA LEU A 9 -44.66 -7.76 25.30
C LEU A 9 -44.06 -7.07 24.07
N VAL A 10 -43.67 -5.81 24.19
CA VAL A 10 -42.89 -5.12 23.17
C VAL A 10 -41.43 -5.55 23.33
N ALA A 11 -40.96 -6.42 22.43
CA ALA A 11 -39.54 -6.75 22.33
C ALA A 11 -38.78 -5.55 21.75
N VAL A 12 -38.03 -4.84 22.59
CA VAL A 12 -37.11 -3.79 22.14
C VAL A 12 -35.87 -4.47 21.57
N SER A 13 -35.79 -4.59 20.25
CA SER A 13 -34.58 -5.03 19.56
C SER A 13 -33.54 -3.92 19.64
N ILE A 14 -32.53 -4.11 20.50
CA ILE A 14 -31.33 -3.26 20.52
C ILE A 14 -30.56 -3.55 19.23
N PHE A 15 -30.70 -2.69 18.23
CA PHE A 15 -29.78 -2.64 17.10
C PHE A 15 -28.46 -2.08 17.64
N VAL A 16 -27.51 -2.97 17.93
CA VAL A 16 -26.11 -2.58 18.11
C VAL A 16 -25.64 -2.12 16.74
N ILE A 17 -25.62 -0.81 16.51
CA ILE A 17 -24.95 -0.21 15.36
C ILE A 17 -23.47 -0.48 15.62
N SER A 18 -22.97 -1.63 15.15
CA SER A 18 -21.54 -1.89 15.07
C SER A 18 -20.97 -0.78 14.22
N GLY A 19 -20.36 0.22 14.86
CA GLY A 19 -19.68 1.29 14.17
C GLY A 19 -18.72 0.64 13.18
N CYS A 20 -18.91 0.90 11.90
CA CYS A 20 -17.98 0.45 10.87
C CYS A 20 -16.68 1.23 11.08
N TYR A 21 -15.83 0.75 11.99
CA TYR A 21 -14.48 1.24 12.14
C TYR A 21 -13.73 0.81 10.88
N LEU A 22 -13.41 1.77 10.02
CA LEU A 22 -12.47 1.54 8.92
C LEU A 22 -11.10 1.27 9.55
N VAL A 23 -10.75 -0.01 9.63
CA VAL A 23 -9.46 -0.47 10.12
C VAL A 23 -8.45 -0.31 8.99
N LEU A 24 -7.35 0.39 9.29
CA LEU A 24 -6.17 0.39 8.44
C LEU A 24 -5.53 -0.99 8.57
N ASN A 25 -5.47 -1.71 7.46
CA ASN A 25 -4.82 -3.00 7.41
C ASN A 25 -3.61 -2.96 6.48
N CYS A 26 -2.64 -3.83 6.78
CA CYS A 26 -1.52 -4.05 5.90
C CYS A 26 -1.95 -4.72 4.61
N VAL A 27 -1.26 -4.39 3.53
CA VAL A 27 -1.23 -5.20 2.31
C VAL A 27 0.01 -6.09 2.39
N ASP A 28 -0.19 -7.40 2.31
CA ASP A 28 0.84 -8.46 2.42
C ASP A 28 0.83 -9.45 1.24
N PHE A 29 -0.13 -9.32 0.32
CA PHE A 29 -0.25 -10.13 -0.89
C PHE A 29 -0.48 -11.63 -0.65
N GLU A 30 -0.73 -12.07 0.59
CA GLU A 30 -0.83 -13.48 0.94
C GLU A 30 -2.04 -14.17 0.33
N GLY A 31 -3.09 -13.40 -0.01
CA GLY A 31 -4.25 -13.90 -0.74
C GLY A 31 -4.00 -14.16 -2.23
N SER A 32 -2.90 -13.67 -2.79
CA SER A 32 -2.63 -13.71 -4.24
C SER A 32 -1.92 -14.99 -4.68
N THR A 33 -2.18 -15.45 -5.90
CA THR A 33 -1.45 -16.58 -6.51
C THR A 33 -0.09 -16.11 -7.03
N VAL A 34 0.98 -16.83 -6.69
CA VAL A 34 2.33 -16.55 -7.22
C VAL A 34 2.35 -16.66 -8.75
N GLY A 35 3.02 -15.73 -9.41
CA GLY A 35 3.07 -15.60 -10.87
C GLY A 35 1.92 -14.78 -11.46
N THR A 36 0.95 -14.34 -10.66
CA THR A 36 -0.09 -13.40 -11.11
C THR A 36 0.55 -12.10 -11.54
N LYS A 37 0.10 -11.57 -12.69
CA LYS A 37 0.59 -10.33 -13.28
C LYS A 37 -0.51 -9.29 -13.36
N TYR A 38 -0.17 -8.07 -13.00
CA TYR A 38 -1.02 -6.89 -13.15
C TYR A 38 -0.31 -5.87 -14.03
N HIS A 39 -1.04 -5.28 -14.97
CA HIS A 39 -0.54 -4.31 -15.93
C HIS A 39 -1.17 -2.94 -15.69
N ASN A 40 -0.71 -1.95 -16.43
CA ASN A 40 -1.27 -0.60 -16.38
C ASN A 40 -2.81 -0.60 -16.53
N GLY A 41 -3.50 0.14 -15.66
CA GLY A 41 -4.96 0.23 -15.65
C GLY A 41 -5.65 -0.86 -14.83
N ASP A 42 -4.95 -1.94 -14.47
CA ASP A 42 -5.50 -2.95 -13.56
C ASP A 42 -5.71 -2.38 -12.16
N THR A 43 -6.69 -2.96 -11.47
CA THR A 43 -6.99 -2.67 -10.07
C THR A 43 -7.05 -3.99 -9.31
N LEU A 44 -6.41 -4.04 -8.15
CA LEU A 44 -6.65 -5.11 -7.17
C LEU A 44 -7.09 -4.53 -5.84
N PHE A 45 -7.75 -5.39 -5.07
CA PHE A 45 -8.21 -5.08 -3.73
C PHE A 45 -7.62 -6.09 -2.78
N GLU A 46 -7.07 -5.58 -1.68
CA GLU A 46 -6.67 -6.41 -0.56
C GLU A 46 -7.24 -5.82 0.72
N GLN A 47 -8.09 -6.61 1.37
CA GLN A 47 -8.84 -6.20 2.53
C GLN A 47 -9.66 -4.92 2.28
N THR A 48 -9.17 -3.77 2.72
CA THR A 48 -9.83 -2.45 2.56
C THR A 48 -9.04 -1.48 1.69
N THR A 49 -7.85 -1.88 1.23
CA THR A 49 -6.98 -1.06 0.40
C THR A 49 -7.18 -1.42 -1.06
N ARG A 50 -7.54 -0.42 -1.87
CA ARG A 50 -7.53 -0.54 -3.33
C ARG A 50 -6.16 -0.15 -3.84
N MET A 51 -5.64 -0.90 -4.81
CA MET A 51 -4.38 -0.60 -5.47
C MET A 51 -4.62 -0.43 -6.97
N ASP A 52 -4.21 0.71 -7.50
CA ASP A 52 -4.32 1.04 -8.93
C ASP A 52 -2.95 0.97 -9.59
N MET A 53 -2.85 0.19 -10.68
CA MET A 53 -1.62 0.10 -11.46
C MET A 53 -1.53 1.29 -12.41
N LYS A 54 -0.44 2.04 -12.32
CA LYS A 54 -0.20 3.30 -13.02
C LYS A 54 1.05 3.27 -13.89
N PRO A 55 1.17 4.22 -14.85
CA PRO A 55 2.38 4.36 -15.63
C PRO A 55 3.58 4.62 -14.73
N PHE A 56 4.72 4.05 -15.10
CA PHE A 56 6.01 4.39 -14.52
C PHE A 56 6.63 5.57 -15.27
N VAL A 57 7.41 6.39 -14.58
CA VAL A 57 8.13 7.53 -15.15
C VAL A 57 9.61 7.21 -15.16
N TRP A 58 10.22 7.17 -16.34
CA TRP A 58 11.66 7.00 -16.52
C TRP A 58 12.45 8.16 -15.89
N SER A 59 13.75 7.99 -15.68
CA SER A 59 14.63 9.04 -15.17
C SER A 59 14.67 10.31 -16.05
N ASN A 60 14.33 10.18 -17.35
CA ASN A 60 14.18 11.31 -18.27
C ASN A 60 12.80 12.01 -18.19
N GLY A 61 11.94 11.63 -17.23
CA GLY A 61 10.61 12.20 -17.04
C GLY A 61 9.52 11.67 -17.99
N THR A 62 9.85 10.80 -18.94
CA THR A 62 8.87 10.25 -19.88
C THR A 62 8.11 9.08 -19.23
N PRO A 63 6.77 9.00 -19.35
CA PRO A 63 6.01 7.88 -18.82
C PRO A 63 6.05 6.65 -19.74
N THR A 64 5.86 5.46 -19.16
CA THR A 64 5.61 4.20 -19.86
C THR A 64 4.43 3.46 -19.23
N SER A 65 3.60 2.83 -20.07
CA SER A 65 2.48 1.98 -19.63
C SER A 65 2.74 0.49 -19.87
N ASN A 66 3.96 0.12 -20.29
CA ASN A 66 4.33 -1.27 -20.62
C ASN A 66 4.83 -2.06 -19.39
N GLY A 67 4.63 -1.52 -18.20
CA GLY A 67 5.07 -2.14 -16.95
C GLY A 67 4.23 -3.33 -16.52
N VAL A 68 4.80 -4.11 -15.62
CA VAL A 68 4.12 -5.24 -14.98
C VAL A 68 4.47 -5.31 -13.49
N MET A 69 3.45 -5.56 -12.67
CA MET A 69 3.60 -6.03 -11.30
C MET A 69 3.43 -7.54 -11.29
N THR A 70 4.35 -8.30 -10.72
CA THR A 70 4.25 -9.77 -10.60
C THR A 70 4.27 -10.18 -9.14
N VAL A 71 3.30 -10.99 -8.73
CA VAL A 71 3.29 -11.63 -7.40
C VAL A 71 4.36 -12.70 -7.34
N THR A 72 5.25 -12.60 -6.37
CA THR A 72 6.38 -13.51 -6.15
C THR A 72 6.32 -14.09 -4.73
N ASN A 73 7.28 -14.97 -4.41
CA ASN A 73 7.47 -15.52 -3.07
C ASN A 73 8.97 -15.71 -2.83
N GLY A 74 9.75 -14.69 -3.24
CA GLY A 74 11.21 -14.73 -3.21
C GLY A 74 11.79 -14.17 -1.92
N GLY A 75 10.97 -13.48 -1.10
CA GLY A 75 11.43 -12.76 0.08
C GLY A 75 12.42 -11.65 -0.26
N LEU A 76 12.34 -11.10 -1.47
CA LEU A 76 13.22 -10.04 -1.98
C LEU A 76 12.86 -8.68 -1.39
N ALA A 77 11.63 -8.46 -0.93
CA ALA A 77 11.25 -7.26 -0.18
C ALA A 77 11.78 -7.20 1.28
N GLY A 78 12.28 -8.32 1.83
CA GLY A 78 12.86 -8.36 3.18
C GLY A 78 11.89 -8.55 4.34
N HIS A 79 10.63 -8.84 4.05
CA HIS A 79 9.67 -9.40 4.99
C HIS A 79 9.39 -10.88 4.64
N SER A 80 8.59 -11.57 5.47
CA SER A 80 8.23 -12.97 5.26
C SER A 80 7.01 -13.11 4.36
N GLY A 81 6.97 -14.19 3.57
CA GLY A 81 5.82 -14.51 2.73
C GLY A 81 6.01 -14.02 1.29
N LYS A 82 4.89 -13.70 0.65
CA LYS A 82 4.85 -13.22 -0.72
C LYS A 82 5.26 -11.76 -0.78
N ASP A 83 5.78 -11.39 -1.93
CA ASP A 83 6.15 -10.04 -2.27
C ASP A 83 5.70 -9.75 -3.70
N VAL A 84 5.77 -8.50 -4.13
CA VAL A 84 5.51 -8.17 -5.54
C VAL A 84 6.72 -7.52 -6.18
N ASN A 85 7.12 -8.02 -7.35
CA ASN A 85 8.08 -7.35 -8.21
C ASN A 85 7.36 -6.26 -9.01
N LEU A 86 7.90 -5.05 -8.96
CA LEU A 86 7.54 -3.93 -9.82
C LEU A 86 8.60 -3.80 -10.90
N ASN A 87 8.18 -3.93 -12.16
CA ASN A 87 9.05 -3.76 -13.32
C ASN A 87 8.42 -2.76 -14.30
N ASN A 88 8.93 -1.53 -14.27
CA ASN A 88 8.46 -0.37 -15.02
C ASN A 88 6.99 -0.06 -14.77
N ILE A 89 6.51 -0.27 -13.54
CA ILE A 89 5.13 -0.02 -13.11
C ILE A 89 5.11 0.73 -11.78
N THR A 90 4.04 1.49 -11.54
CA THR A 90 3.78 2.17 -10.28
C THR A 90 2.48 1.66 -9.67
N VAL A 91 2.47 1.36 -8.38
CA VAL A 91 1.28 0.98 -7.61
C VAL A 91 0.81 2.18 -6.79
N SER A 92 -0.44 2.59 -6.96
CA SER A 92 -1.06 3.63 -6.13
C SER A 92 -2.00 3.04 -5.10
N PHE A 93 -1.73 3.34 -3.82
CA PHE A 93 -2.49 2.83 -2.70
C PHE A 93 -3.62 3.80 -2.33
N LYS A 94 -4.85 3.28 -2.28
CA LYS A 94 -6.05 3.98 -1.85
C LYS A 94 -6.51 3.40 -0.53
N PHE A 95 -5.95 3.96 0.54
CA PHE A 95 -6.31 3.58 1.90
C PHE A 95 -7.73 4.05 2.26
N PRO A 96 -8.46 3.29 3.10
CA PRO A 96 -9.83 3.64 3.52
C PRO A 96 -9.91 4.95 4.32
N VAL A 97 -8.83 5.32 4.99
CA VAL A 97 -8.65 6.58 5.70
C VAL A 97 -7.25 7.11 5.42
N LYS A 98 -7.05 8.42 5.58
CA LYS A 98 -5.74 9.07 5.39
C LYS A 98 -4.81 8.72 6.55
N PRO A 99 -3.73 7.95 6.35
CA PRO A 99 -2.83 7.61 7.43
C PRO A 99 -1.97 8.80 7.86
N SER A 100 -1.45 8.74 9.09
CA SER A 100 -0.45 9.68 9.65
C SER A 100 0.98 9.11 9.60
N ALA A 101 1.11 7.83 9.25
CA ALA A 101 2.38 7.17 8.97
C ALA A 101 2.18 5.95 8.07
N LEU A 102 3.24 5.50 7.43
CA LEU A 102 3.26 4.28 6.63
C LEU A 102 4.60 3.57 6.85
N ILE A 103 4.58 2.26 6.99
CA ILE A 103 5.78 1.43 6.78
C ILE A 103 5.58 0.55 5.56
N LEU A 104 6.66 0.30 4.83
CA LEU A 104 6.70 -0.58 3.68
C LEU A 104 8.06 -1.26 3.65
N TYR A 105 8.08 -2.57 3.45
CA TYR A 105 9.32 -3.32 3.22
C TYR A 105 9.65 -3.30 1.74
N TYR A 106 10.93 -3.09 1.43
CA TYR A 106 11.39 -3.04 0.05
C TYR A 106 12.69 -3.81 -0.16
N GLY A 107 12.89 -4.21 -1.42
CA GLY A 107 14.17 -4.66 -1.95
C GLY A 107 14.50 -3.91 -3.23
N GLU A 108 15.60 -3.18 -3.22
CA GLU A 108 16.09 -2.36 -4.33
C GLU A 108 17.24 -3.08 -5.05
N TYR A 109 16.97 -3.62 -6.24
CA TYR A 109 17.97 -4.42 -6.98
C TYR A 109 18.52 -3.69 -8.21
N GLY A 110 17.95 -2.54 -8.56
CA GLY A 110 18.46 -1.67 -9.61
C GLY A 110 17.40 -0.85 -10.33
N GLY A 111 17.90 -0.04 -11.26
CA GLY A 111 17.09 0.85 -12.08
C GLY A 111 16.50 2.03 -11.31
N ASN A 112 15.55 2.72 -11.92
CA ASN A 112 14.95 3.93 -11.41
C ASN A 112 13.74 3.63 -10.50
N ILE A 113 13.47 4.51 -9.54
CA ILE A 113 12.38 4.39 -8.56
C ILE A 113 11.48 5.63 -8.64
N ASN A 114 10.18 5.42 -8.51
CA ASN A 114 9.20 6.49 -8.39
C ASN A 114 8.59 6.43 -6.98
N VAL A 115 8.67 7.52 -6.23
CA VAL A 115 7.98 7.68 -4.94
C VAL A 115 7.14 8.94 -5.02
N GLU A 116 5.82 8.80 -5.02
CA GLU A 116 4.90 9.94 -4.99
C GLU A 116 4.18 10.01 -3.65
N ILE A 117 4.37 11.11 -2.92
CA ILE A 117 3.72 11.36 -1.64
C ILE A 117 2.98 12.69 -1.73
N ASN A 118 1.67 12.66 -1.45
CA ASN A 118 0.78 13.83 -1.47
C ASN A 118 0.83 14.63 -2.79
N GLY A 119 1.06 13.94 -3.91
CA GLY A 119 1.12 14.51 -5.26
C GLY A 119 2.50 15.05 -5.66
N ILE A 120 3.52 14.92 -4.80
CA ILE A 120 4.90 15.25 -5.14
C ILE A 120 5.64 13.96 -5.48
N LEU A 121 6.07 13.86 -6.74
CA LEU A 121 6.86 12.74 -7.26
C LEU A 121 8.35 13.02 -7.09
N GLU A 122 9.05 12.15 -6.36
CA GLU A 122 10.49 12.00 -6.44
C GLU A 122 10.81 10.82 -7.37
N ASN A 123 11.65 11.08 -8.36
CA ASN A 123 12.12 10.12 -9.36
C ASN A 123 13.62 9.96 -9.14
N VAL A 124 14.02 8.86 -8.53
CA VAL A 124 15.34 8.69 -7.91
C VAL A 124 16.01 7.40 -8.31
N GLN A 125 17.33 7.41 -8.25
CA GLN A 125 18.13 6.24 -8.60
C GLN A 125 18.11 5.22 -7.47
N ASP A 126 18.22 5.69 -6.23
CA ASP A 126 18.23 4.84 -5.03
C ASP A 126 17.34 5.46 -3.94
N PHE A 127 16.74 4.66 -3.06
CA PHE A 127 15.98 5.16 -1.91
C PHE A 127 16.83 6.05 -1.02
N SER A 128 18.15 5.79 -0.93
CA SER A 128 19.07 6.62 -0.15
C SER A 128 19.08 8.09 -0.60
N ASP A 129 18.70 8.38 -1.84
CA ASP A 129 18.56 9.75 -2.36
C ASP A 129 17.41 10.52 -1.70
N ILE A 130 16.47 9.82 -1.05
CA ILE A 130 15.32 10.43 -0.35
C ILE A 130 15.33 10.21 1.16
N ASP A 131 16.34 9.53 1.71
CA ASP A 131 16.46 9.36 3.16
C ASP A 131 16.65 10.70 3.87
N GLY A 132 15.84 10.95 4.90
CA GLY A 132 15.82 12.22 5.64
C GLY A 132 15.13 13.38 4.92
N LYS A 133 14.63 13.21 3.69
CA LYS A 133 13.88 14.25 2.99
C LYS A 133 12.46 14.41 3.54
N VAL A 134 11.87 15.57 3.27
CA VAL A 134 10.43 15.82 3.44
C VAL A 134 9.79 15.93 2.07
N ILE A 135 8.92 14.98 1.72
CA ILE A 135 8.22 14.94 0.42
C ILE A 135 6.73 15.16 0.68
N GLY A 136 6.14 16.17 0.04
CA GLY A 136 4.70 16.45 0.20
C GLY A 136 4.28 16.72 1.66
N GLY A 137 5.19 17.20 2.52
CA GLY A 137 4.96 17.42 3.95
C GLY A 137 5.07 16.17 4.83
N VAL A 138 5.62 15.07 4.32
CA VAL A 138 5.84 13.81 5.02
C VAL A 138 7.34 13.54 5.11
N THR A 139 7.83 13.27 6.31
CA THR A 139 9.23 12.89 6.53
C THR A 139 9.46 11.47 6.06
N VAL A 140 10.53 11.25 5.31
CA VAL A 140 10.97 9.95 4.82
C VAL A 140 12.20 9.53 5.59
N THR A 141 12.20 8.31 6.13
CA THR A 141 13.40 7.69 6.69
C THR A 141 13.51 6.23 6.27
N LEU A 142 14.75 5.76 6.14
CA LEU A 142 15.05 4.37 5.81
C LEU A 142 15.58 3.61 7.03
N THR A 143 15.27 2.33 7.08
CA THR A 143 15.91 1.39 8.03
C THR A 143 16.46 0.22 7.25
N SER A 144 17.78 0.01 7.30
CA SER A 144 18.42 -1.13 6.65
C SER A 144 17.95 -2.45 7.30
N VAL A 145 17.62 -3.44 6.47
CA VAL A 145 17.34 -4.82 6.93
C VAL A 145 18.55 -5.70 6.60
N SER A 146 18.87 -5.88 5.31
CA SER A 146 20.05 -6.62 4.87
C SER A 146 20.28 -6.42 3.36
N GLY A 147 21.53 -6.20 2.96
CA GLY A 147 21.87 -5.99 1.54
C GLY A 147 20.97 -4.93 0.88
N PRO A 148 20.30 -5.26 -0.25
CA PRO A 148 19.41 -4.32 -0.96
C PRO A 148 18.07 -4.06 -0.26
N LYS A 149 17.84 -4.68 0.91
CA LYS A 149 16.55 -4.72 1.58
C LYS A 149 16.47 -3.70 2.71
N GLY A 150 15.34 -3.02 2.82
CA GLY A 150 15.10 -2.01 3.84
C GLY A 150 13.62 -1.83 4.16
N VAL A 151 13.36 -0.90 5.07
CA VAL A 151 12.02 -0.42 5.41
C VAL A 151 11.95 1.06 5.10
N LEU A 152 10.99 1.44 4.27
CA LEU A 152 10.59 2.82 4.03
C LEU A 152 9.63 3.24 5.13
N ASN A 153 10.01 4.24 5.92
CA ASN A 153 9.17 4.81 6.97
C ASN A 153 8.73 6.21 6.55
N LEU A 154 7.42 6.42 6.49
CA LEU A 154 6.81 7.71 6.21
C LEU A 154 6.13 8.23 7.46
N GLN A 155 6.44 9.45 7.87
CA GLN A 155 5.83 10.09 9.04
C GLN A 155 5.26 11.45 8.68
N GLY A 156 3.94 11.62 8.85
CA GLY A 156 3.21 12.81 8.45
C GLY A 156 1.86 12.47 7.82
N ARG A 157 1.01 13.47 7.60
CA ARG A 157 -0.32 13.23 7.01
C ARG A 157 -0.18 12.80 5.55
N ILE A 158 -0.56 11.57 5.24
CA ILE A 158 -0.51 11.00 3.87
C ILE A 158 -1.92 11.08 3.25
N THR A 159 -2.09 11.92 2.24
CA THR A 159 -3.31 12.09 1.45
C THR A 159 -3.28 11.26 0.16
N SER A 160 -2.10 10.99 -0.39
CA SER A 160 -1.87 10.04 -1.48
C SER A 160 -0.48 9.41 -1.36
N PHE A 161 -0.38 8.14 -1.77
CA PHE A 161 0.88 7.42 -1.86
C PHE A 161 0.90 6.53 -3.12
N SER A 162 2.00 6.56 -3.85
CA SER A 162 2.31 5.54 -4.86
C SER A 162 3.80 5.29 -4.97
N ILE A 163 4.16 4.06 -5.33
CA ILE A 163 5.54 3.62 -5.48
C ILE A 163 5.71 2.78 -6.73
N GLY A 164 6.81 2.94 -7.44
CA GLY A 164 7.12 2.20 -8.66
C GLY A 164 8.61 1.99 -8.84
N GLY A 165 8.99 1.03 -9.66
CA GLY A 165 10.40 0.73 -9.92
C GLY A 165 10.62 -0.16 -11.13
N GLN A 166 11.88 -0.37 -11.50
CA GLN A 166 12.30 -1.25 -12.59
C GLN A 166 12.72 -2.64 -12.10
N GLU A 167 13.44 -2.68 -10.98
CA GLU A 167 13.84 -3.91 -10.28
C GLU A 167 13.58 -3.74 -8.78
N LEU A 168 12.33 -3.41 -8.46
CA LEU A 168 11.89 -3.10 -7.10
C LEU A 168 10.95 -4.20 -6.59
N TRP A 169 11.17 -4.65 -5.37
CA TRP A 169 10.24 -5.51 -4.65
C TRP A 169 9.65 -4.76 -3.48
N ILE A 170 8.35 -4.94 -3.25
CA ILE A 170 7.66 -4.38 -2.08
C ILE A 170 6.82 -5.45 -1.38
N ASP A 171 6.69 -5.29 -0.06
CA ASP A 171 5.84 -6.11 0.80
C ASP A 171 5.42 -5.30 2.05
N HIS A 172 4.42 -5.81 2.77
CA HIS A 172 4.03 -5.39 4.11
C HIS A 172 3.78 -3.88 4.22
N ILE A 173 2.85 -3.39 3.40
CA ILE A 173 2.48 -1.98 3.30
C ILE A 173 1.45 -1.67 4.39
N CYS A 174 1.91 -1.14 5.52
CA CYS A 174 1.09 -0.95 6.72
C CYS A 174 0.84 0.53 7.03
N PRO A 175 -0.32 1.08 6.63
CA PRO A 175 -0.73 2.42 7.01
C PRO A 175 -1.06 2.49 8.51
N ARG A 176 -0.73 3.60 9.16
CA ARG A 176 -0.96 3.85 10.60
C ARG A 176 -1.70 5.17 10.81
N LYS A 177 -2.42 5.27 11.92
CA LYS A 177 -3.19 6.46 12.31
C LYS A 177 -2.60 7.12 13.54
#